data_AF-A0A962D2J8-F1
#
_entry.id   AF-A0A962D2J8-F1
#
_cell.length_a   1.000
_cell.length_b   1.000
_cell.length_c   1.000
_cell.angle_alpha   90.00
_cell.angle_beta   90.00
_cell.angle_gamma   90.00
#
_symmetry.space_group_name_H-M   'P 1'
#
loop_
_entity.id
_entity.type
_entity.pdbx_description
1 polymer ?
#
loop_
_entity_poly.entity_id
_entity_poly.type
_entity_poly.pdbx_seq_one_letter_code
_entity_poly.pdbx_strand_id
1 'polypeptide(L)' 'AVGFTSASTILAQLKGVLLIGVFVFTLSFLFWFILKITMGLRVSEEEEIEGLDISECGLVAYPEFKQN' A
#
# COMPACT_ATOMS: atom_id res chain seq x y z
N ALA A 1 23.09 23.77 14.51
CA ALA A 1 21.87 23.89 15.32
C ALA A 1 20.85 22.89 14.78
N VAL A 2 20.34 21.99 15.62
CA VAL A 2 19.20 21.13 15.30
C VAL A 2 17.98 22.05 15.14
N GLY A 3 17.31 22.01 13.99
CA GLY A 3 16.28 22.99 13.57
C GLY A 3 14.96 22.91 14.34
N PHE A 4 14.97 22.73 15.66
CA PHE A 4 13.78 22.58 16.50
C PHE A 4 13.71 23.62 17.63
N THR A 5 14.64 24.58 17.67
CA THR A 5 14.82 25.46 18.85
C THR A 5 13.96 26.73 18.85
N SER A 6 13.03 26.91 17.90
CA SER A 6 12.10 28.06 17.90
C SER A 6 10.76 27.75 17.20
N ALA A 7 9.67 28.39 17.62
CA ALA A 7 8.32 28.17 17.11
C ALA A 7 8.18 28.40 15.58
N SER A 8 8.93 29.35 15.03
CA SER A 8 9.03 29.58 13.58
C SER A 8 9.55 28.34 12.82
N THR A 9 10.39 27.54 13.48
CA THR A 9 10.99 26.34 12.89
C THR A 9 10.04 25.13 12.92
N ILE A 10 9.13 25.03 13.90
CA ILE A 10 8.14 23.95 13.96
C ILE A 10 7.11 24.08 12.82
N LEU A 11 6.63 25.30 12.54
CA LEU A 11 5.69 25.53 11.45
C LEU A 11 6.33 25.23 10.07
N ALA A 12 7.61 25.56 9.89
CA ALA A 12 8.36 25.24 8.68
C ALA A 12 8.50 23.71 8.48
N GLN A 13 8.74 22.95 9.55
CA GLN A 13 8.81 21.50 9.46
C GLN A 13 7.46 20.85 9.15
N LEU A 14 6.37 21.32 9.77
CA LEU A 14 5.03 20.80 9.50
C LEU A 14 4.64 21.02 8.02
N LYS A 15 5.01 22.17 7.44
CA LYS A 15 4.86 22.43 6.00
C LYS A 15 5.64 21.44 5.16
N GLY A 16 6.88 21.11 5.53
CA GLY A 16 7.69 20.11 4.84
C GLY A 16 7.06 18.72 4.88
N VAL A 17 6.58 18.28 6.05
CA VAL A 17 5.89 16.99 6.21
C VAL A 17 4.63 16.93 5.35
N LEU A 18 3.80 17.97 5.38
CA LEU A 18 2.58 18.03 4.57
C LEU A 18 2.90 18.03 3.07
N LEU A 19 3.92 18.77 2.64
CA LEU A 19 4.32 18.83 1.23
C LEU A 19 4.74 17.45 0.72
N ILE A 20 5.62 16.76 1.46
CA ILE A 20 6.09 15.43 1.08
C ILE A 20 4.94 14.43 1.17
N GLY A 21 4.12 14.50 2.23
CA GLY A 21 2.97 13.63 2.42
C GLY A 21 1.97 13.71 1.26
N VAL A 22 1.58 14.93 0.87
CA VAL A 22 0.68 15.17 -0.26
C VAL A 22 1.32 14.71 -1.58
N PHE A 23 2.60 15.02 -1.80
CA PHE A 23 3.30 14.63 -3.02
C PHE A 23 3.37 13.12 -3.19
N VAL A 24 3.87 12.41 -2.18
CA VAL A 24 4.03 10.94 -2.21
C VAL A 24 2.68 10.26 -2.27
N PHE A 25 1.70 10.72 -1.49
CA PHE A 25 0.34 10.16 -1.53
C PHE A 25 -0.28 10.31 -2.92
N THR A 26 -0.19 11.50 -3.53
CA THR A 26 -0.78 11.77 -4.85
C THR A 26 -0.13 10.92 -5.93
N LEU A 27 1.21 10.85 -5.96
CA LEU A 27 1.92 10.05 -6.96
C LEU A 27 1.65 8.55 -6.78
N SER A 28 1.69 8.06 -5.54
CA SER A 28 1.39 6.66 -5.22
C SER A 28 -0.06 6.33 -5.62
N PHE A 29 -1.02 7.16 -5.23
CA PHE A 29 -2.42 6.99 -5.59
C PHE A 29 -2.61 6.93 -7.11
N LEU A 30 -2.01 7.86 -7.86
CA LEU A 30 -2.10 7.87 -9.31
C LEU A 30 -1.48 6.62 -9.93
N PHE A 31 -0.30 6.22 -9.46
CA PHE A 31 0.40 5.02 -9.94
C PHE A 31 -0.45 3.76 -9.74
N TRP A 32 -0.94 3.53 -8.51
CA TRP A 32 -1.81 2.38 -8.22
C TRP A 32 -3.15 2.45 -8.94
N PHE A 33 -3.73 3.64 -9.11
CA PHE A 33 -4.97 3.82 -9.86
C PHE A 33 -4.80 3.46 -11.33
N ILE A 34 -3.69 3.85 -11.97
CA ILE A 34 -3.38 3.49 -13.35
C ILE A 34 -3.21 1.97 -13.49
N LEU A 35 -2.49 1.32 -12.57
CA LEU A 35 -2.36 -0.14 -12.57
C LEU A 35 -3.72 -0.83 -12.41
N LYS A 36 -4.59 -0.29 -11.54
CA LYS A 36 -5.93 -0.84 -11.31
C LYS A 36 -6.77 -0.87 -12.59
N ILE A 37 -6.70 0.18 -13.40
CA ILE A 37 -7.51 0.27 -14.63
C ILE A 37 -6.88 -0.48 -15.82
N THR A 38 -5.56 -0.70 -15.83
CA THR A 38 -4.86 -1.30 -16.97
C THR A 38 -4.77 -2.82 -16.88
N MET A 39 -4.38 -3.35 -15.71
CA MET A 39 -4.17 -4.79 -15.51
C MET A 39 -4.99 -5.39 -14.37
N GLY A 40 -5.60 -4.54 -13.52
CA GLY A 40 -6.22 -5.00 -12.28
C GLY A 40 -5.17 -5.18 -11.18
N LEU A 41 -5.59 -4.99 -9.92
CA LEU A 41 -4.69 -5.03 -8.76
C LEU A 41 -5.03 -6.11 -7.74
N ARG A 42 -6.22 -6.70 -7.84
CA ARG A 42 -6.78 -7.65 -6.89
C ARG A 42 -7.41 -8.77 -7.69
N VAL A 43 -7.24 -9.99 -7.21
CA VAL A 43 -7.87 -11.20 -7.76
C VAL A 43 -9.39 -11.17 -7.53
N SER A 44 -10.10 -12.13 -8.11
CA SER A 44 -11.54 -12.28 -7.86
C SER A 44 -11.83 -12.56 -6.38
N GLU A 45 -13.06 -12.28 -5.92
CA GLU A 45 -13.45 -12.51 -4.53
C GLU A 45 -13.36 -14.00 -4.17
N GLU A 46 -13.72 -14.87 -5.11
CA GLU A 46 -13.61 -16.32 -4.97
C GLU A 46 -12.15 -16.77 -4.81
N GLU A 47 -11.24 -16.30 -5.68
CA GLU A 47 -9.80 -16.61 -5.58
C GLU A 47 -9.15 -16.03 -4.33
N GLU A 48 -9.64 -14.89 -3.83
CA GLU A 48 -9.16 -14.32 -2.58
C GLU A 48 -9.53 -15.18 -1.37
N ILE A 49 -10.72 -15.78 -1.38
CA ILE A 49 -11.20 -16.68 -0.31
C ILE A 49 -10.50 -18.03 -0.37
N GLU A 50 -10.34 -18.61 -1.57
CA GLU A 50 -9.66 -19.90 -1.75
C GLU A 50 -8.16 -19.81 -1.50
N GLY A 51 -7.56 -18.64 -1.74
CA GLY A 51 -6.14 -18.35 -1.60
C GLY A 51 -5.38 -18.51 -2.92
N LEU A 52 -4.50 -17.54 -3.20
CA LEU A 52 -3.77 -17.45 -4.48
C LEU A 52 -2.88 -18.67 -4.77
N ASP A 53 -2.41 -19.38 -3.75
CA ASP A 53 -1.60 -20.59 -3.94
C ASP A 53 -2.36 -21.67 -4.74
N ILE A 54 -3.68 -21.76 -4.54
CA ILE A 54 -4.53 -22.73 -5.25
C ILE A 54 -4.68 -22.32 -6.71
N SER A 55 -4.93 -21.04 -6.99
CA SER A 55 -5.16 -20.55 -8.35
C SER A 55 -3.87 -20.40 -9.17
N GLU A 56 -2.75 -20.04 -8.54
CA GLU A 56 -1.48 -19.77 -9.24
C GLU A 56 -0.51 -20.97 -9.21
N CYS A 57 -0.39 -21.66 -8.08
CA CYS A 57 0.57 -22.77 -7.91
C CYS A 57 -0.10 -24.16 -8.00
N GLY A 58 -1.43 -24.24 -7.99
CA GLY A 58 -2.18 -25.50 -8.04
C GLY A 58 -1.97 -26.37 -6.79
N LEU A 59 -1.47 -25.79 -5.70
CA LEU A 59 -1.14 -26.48 -4.47
C LEU A 59 -1.54 -25.64 -3.27
N VAL A 60 -1.93 -26.31 -2.19
CA VAL A 60 -2.18 -25.65 -0.91
C VAL A 60 -0.85 -25.57 -0.18
N ALA A 61 -0.37 -24.37 0.17
CA ALA A 61 0.94 -24.21 0.84
C ALA A 61 1.06 -24.99 2.16
N TYR A 62 -0.07 -25.22 2.83
CA TYR A 62 -0.17 -25.85 4.14
C TYR A 62 -1.37 -26.80 4.23
N PRO A 63 -1.33 -27.98 3.57
CA PRO A 63 -2.46 -28.92 3.50
C PRO A 63 -2.95 -29.37 4.89
N GLU A 64 -2.03 -29.48 5.85
CA GLU A 64 -2.28 -29.92 7.22
C GLU A 64 -2.98 -28.87 8.11
N PHE A 65 -3.08 -27.62 7.67
CA PHE A 65 -3.70 -26.53 8.43
C PHE A 65 -5.07 -26.10 7.89
N LYS A 66 -5.63 -26.78 6.87
CA LYS A 66 -7.00 -26.51 6.42
C LYS A 66 -7.98 -26.79 7.57
N GLN A 67 -8.48 -25.71 8.18
CA GLN A 67 -9.55 -25.78 9.17
C GLN A 67 -10.83 -26.23 8.47
N ASN A 68 -11.47 -27.26 9.05
CA ASN A 68 -12.78 -27.77 8.65
C ASN A 68 -13.86 -26.68 8.66
#